data_AF-A0AAT9HV58-F1
#
_entry.id   AF-A0AAT9HV58-F1
#
_cell.length_a   1.000
_cell.length_b   1.000
_cell.length_c   1.000
_cell.angle_alpha   90.00
_cell.angle_beta   90.00
_cell.angle_gamma   90.00
#
_symmetry.space_group_name_H-M   'P 1'
#
loop_
_entity.id
_entity.type
_entity.pdbx_description
1 polymer ?
#
loop_
_entity_poly.entity_id
_entity_poly.type
_entity_poly.pdbx_seq_one_letter_code
_entity_poly.pdbx_strand_id
1 'polypeptide(L)'
;MSDGWRLPRKEQRVWVSLAGIVTQVVIAGAAAVTALLVAAAGSSSALRDGLLVFALSTTVTALLNFMPFVKLDGYIALMSHLDIPHLRDLSMTDARRFVARMLFGGRYRRELPQVSWAVGFGLACMLFPLYLVAVAAGLWLPMVQGTGVTGAAVVLAGAAYVLYLMSTGTGRLVKEARAGGARLRRISGVGLLAALAVGAVLTFVRVPYTVDGGYVRDLDGTRLVLSEVADLDAIEDGAEVTLRRGGLVTRTDTGSAVIGDGRARRTTAPLSAFVPVAEGRTSRCPRWASR
;
A
#
# COMPACT_ATOMS: atom_id res chain seq x y z
N MET A 1 -23.66 -2.57 19.67
CA MET A 1 -23.93 -1.23 20.21
C MET A 1 -23.08 -1.10 21.47
N SER A 2 -21.87 -0.54 21.34
CA SER A 2 -20.82 -0.61 22.37
C SER A 2 -21.06 0.40 23.50
N ASP A 3 -20.74 -0.01 24.73
CA ASP A 3 -20.89 0.71 26.01
C ASP A 3 -20.28 2.13 26.07
N GLY A 4 -19.50 2.55 25.07
CA GLY A 4 -18.85 3.87 25.04
C GLY A 4 -19.82 5.06 25.01
N TRP A 5 -21.07 4.86 24.59
CA TRP A 5 -22.11 5.91 24.59
C TRP A 5 -22.72 6.17 25.97
N ARG A 6 -22.38 5.38 27.00
CA ARG A 6 -22.82 5.63 28.38
C ARG A 6 -22.03 6.72 29.11
N LEU A 7 -20.90 7.15 28.55
CA LEU A 7 -20.09 8.21 29.14
C LEU A 7 -20.68 9.59 28.77
N PRO A 8 -21.13 10.39 29.76
CA PRO A 8 -21.81 11.66 29.49
C PRO A 8 -20.86 12.72 28.89
N ARG A 9 -19.56 12.65 29.20
CA ARG A 9 -18.57 13.65 28.75
C ARG A 9 -17.91 13.23 27.44
N LYS A 10 -17.97 14.10 26.44
CA LYS A 10 -17.32 13.93 25.12
C LYS A 10 -15.83 13.62 25.20
N GLU A 11 -15.12 14.24 26.13
CA GLU A 11 -13.68 14.05 26.33
C GLU A 11 -13.33 12.63 26.76
N GLN A 12 -14.14 12.02 27.63
CA GLN A 12 -13.92 10.63 28.07
C GLN A 12 -14.09 9.66 26.90
N ARG A 13 -15.07 9.89 26.02
CA ARG A 13 -15.26 9.07 24.81
C ARG A 13 -14.06 9.17 23.87
N VAL A 14 -13.49 10.36 23.72
CA VAL A 14 -12.27 10.59 22.93
C VAL A 14 -11.08 9.85 23.53
N TRP A 15 -10.83 10.00 24.85
CA TRP A 15 -9.72 9.33 25.52
C TRP A 15 -9.80 7.82 25.46
N VAL A 16 -10.99 7.23 25.65
CA VAL A 16 -11.19 5.78 25.53
C VAL A 16 -10.89 5.30 24.11
N SER A 17 -11.31 6.06 23.09
CA SER A 17 -11.03 5.71 21.69
C SER A 17 -9.54 5.82 21.36
N LEU A 18 -8.85 6.83 21.89
CA LEU A 18 -7.41 7.02 21.65
C LEU A 18 -6.52 6.09 22.47
N ALA A 19 -7.02 5.51 23.58
CA ALA A 19 -6.23 4.64 24.45
C ALA A 19 -5.60 3.46 23.68
N GLY A 20 -6.37 2.83 22.78
CA GLY A 20 -5.86 1.72 21.96
C GLY A 20 -4.68 2.13 21.06
N ILE A 21 -4.77 3.29 20.42
CA ILE A 21 -3.71 3.83 19.56
C ILE A 21 -2.48 4.17 20.40
N VAL A 22 -2.66 4.82 21.56
CA VAL A 22 -1.55 5.15 22.46
C VAL A 22 -0.82 3.89 22.90
N THR A 23 -1.56 2.83 23.27
CA THR A 23 -0.96 1.54 23.63
C THR A 23 -0.15 0.94 22.47
N GLN A 24 -0.66 0.98 21.24
CA GLN A 24 0.07 0.50 20.06
C GLN A 24 1.38 1.28 19.83
N VAL A 25 1.34 2.60 19.96
CA VAL A 25 2.53 3.46 19.80
C VAL A 25 3.57 3.18 20.90
N VAL A 26 3.14 3.01 22.15
CA VAL A 26 4.03 2.67 23.27
C VAL A 26 4.68 1.30 23.04
N ILE A 27 3.91 0.29 22.63
CA ILE A 27 4.44 -1.05 22.33
C ILE A 27 5.44 -0.99 21.16
N ALA A 28 5.13 -0.25 20.09
CA ALA A 28 6.02 -0.09 18.96
C ALA A 28 7.33 0.62 19.36
N GLY A 29 7.25 1.68 20.16
CA GLY A 29 8.40 2.39 20.70
C GLY A 29 9.26 1.50 21.60
N ALA A 30 8.65 0.73 22.49
CA ALA A 30 9.35 -0.23 23.35
C ALA A 30 10.07 -1.31 22.54
N ALA A 31 9.44 -1.84 21.49
CA ALA A 31 10.07 -2.81 20.59
C ALA A 31 11.26 -2.21 19.83
N ALA A 32 11.14 -0.97 19.34
CA ALA A 32 12.23 -0.25 18.67
C ALA A 32 13.41 0.01 19.61
N VAL A 33 13.16 0.46 20.84
CA VAL A 33 14.20 0.66 21.87
C VAL A 33 14.86 -0.67 22.21
N THR A 34 14.08 -1.74 22.38
CA THR A 34 14.61 -3.08 22.65
C THR A 34 15.51 -3.55 21.50
N ALA A 35 15.15 -3.29 20.24
CA ALA A 35 15.99 -3.62 19.10
C ALA A 35 17.35 -2.89 19.13
N LEU A 36 17.38 -1.63 19.60
CA LEU A 36 18.63 -0.87 19.78
C LEU A 36 19.49 -1.46 20.90
N LEU A 37 18.89 -1.86 22.01
CA LEU A 37 19.60 -2.50 23.12
C LEU A 37 20.19 -3.86 22.71
N VAL A 38 19.43 -4.67 21.98
CA VAL A 38 19.90 -5.95 21.41
C VAL A 38 21.09 -5.73 20.48
N ALA A 39 21.05 -4.66 19.66
CA ALA A 39 22.17 -4.31 18.79
C ALA A 39 23.43 -3.90 19.59
N ALA A 40 23.26 -3.09 20.63
CA ALA A 40 24.36 -2.65 21.49
C ALA A 40 25.00 -3.81 22.29
N ALA A 41 24.20 -4.81 22.67
CA ALA A 41 24.66 -6.00 23.39
C ALA A 41 25.37 -7.04 22.50
N GLY A 42 25.54 -6.78 21.20
CA GLY A 42 26.19 -7.72 20.27
C GLY A 42 25.41 -9.03 20.07
N SER A 43 24.09 -9.02 20.33
CA SER A 43 23.21 -10.20 20.26
C SER A 43 22.78 -10.53 18.81
N SER A 44 22.05 -11.65 18.65
CA SER A 44 21.59 -12.18 17.36
C SER A 44 20.95 -11.11 16.46
N SER A 45 21.43 -11.01 15.21
CA SER A 45 20.88 -10.13 14.18
C SER A 45 19.41 -10.44 13.88
N ALA A 46 19.01 -11.72 13.93
CA ALA A 46 17.64 -12.14 13.66
C ALA A 46 16.62 -11.62 14.69
N LEU A 47 16.98 -11.56 15.97
CA LEU A 47 16.10 -11.03 17.02
C LEU A 47 15.89 -9.52 16.85
N ARG A 48 16.98 -8.79 16.57
CA ARG A 48 16.93 -7.35 16.26
C ARG A 48 16.03 -7.09 15.05
N ASP A 49 16.24 -7.82 13.98
CA ASP A 49 15.50 -7.67 12.73
C ASP A 49 14.01 -7.96 12.92
N GLY A 50 13.65 -9.02 13.65
CA GLY A 50 12.27 -9.32 14.02
C GLY A 50 11.62 -8.22 14.85
N LEU A 51 12.33 -7.66 15.84
CA LEU A 51 11.84 -6.54 16.65
C LEU A 51 11.63 -5.27 15.82
N LEU A 52 12.51 -4.98 14.84
CA LEU A 52 12.37 -3.83 13.96
C LEU A 52 11.17 -3.98 13.02
N VAL A 53 10.97 -5.16 12.43
CA VAL A 53 9.79 -5.45 11.60
C VAL A 53 8.52 -5.33 12.43
N PHE A 54 8.50 -5.88 13.64
CA PHE A 54 7.36 -5.79 14.56
C PHE A 54 7.05 -4.34 14.96
N ALA A 55 8.08 -3.56 15.32
CA ALA A 55 7.93 -2.15 15.65
C ALA A 55 7.34 -1.37 14.47
N LEU A 56 7.90 -1.55 13.27
CA LEU A 56 7.43 -0.88 12.06
C LEU A 56 5.98 -1.26 11.72
N SER A 57 5.65 -2.55 11.72
CA SER A 57 4.28 -3.01 11.43
C SER A 57 3.26 -2.48 12.45
N THR A 58 3.66 -2.43 13.73
CA THR A 58 2.80 -1.90 14.80
C THR A 58 2.61 -0.40 14.66
N THR A 59 3.67 0.36 14.34
CA THR A 59 3.57 1.81 14.07
C THR A 59 2.67 2.09 12.87
N VAL A 60 2.82 1.35 11.76
CA VAL A 60 1.95 1.50 10.58
C VAL A 60 0.50 1.23 10.96
N THR A 61 0.24 0.17 11.74
CA THR A 61 -1.11 -0.16 12.21
C THR A 61 -1.70 0.95 13.09
N ALA A 62 -0.90 1.53 13.99
CA ALA A 62 -1.32 2.66 14.84
C ALA A 62 -1.66 3.90 14.00
N LEU A 63 -0.85 4.21 12.98
CA LEU A 63 -1.11 5.32 12.06
C LEU A 63 -2.40 5.10 11.26
N LEU A 64 -2.64 3.87 10.79
CA LEU A 64 -3.88 3.52 10.11
C LEU A 64 -5.09 3.70 11.05
N ASN A 65 -5.00 3.24 12.30
CA ASN A 65 -6.06 3.40 13.30
C ASN A 65 -6.33 4.86 13.67
N PHE A 66 -5.30 5.70 13.67
CA PHE A 66 -5.43 7.12 13.93
C PHE A 66 -6.08 7.90 12.78
N MET A 67 -5.98 7.41 11.54
CA MET A 67 -6.56 8.10 10.39
C MET A 67 -8.10 8.09 10.43
N PRO A 68 -8.77 9.26 10.40
CA PRO A 68 -10.21 9.38 10.62
C PRO A 68 -11.07 8.96 9.41
N PHE A 69 -10.46 8.53 8.31
CA PHE A 69 -11.15 8.25 7.04
C PHE A 69 -11.81 6.86 6.99
N VAL A 70 -11.33 5.95 7.83
CA VAL A 70 -11.86 4.58 8.01
C VAL A 70 -12.56 4.52 9.37
N LYS A 71 -13.56 3.64 9.52
CA LYS A 71 -14.28 3.43 10.80
C LYS A 71 -13.38 2.68 11.81
N LEU A 72 -12.27 3.31 12.19
CA LEU A 72 -11.30 2.90 13.21
C LEU A 72 -11.35 3.87 14.39
N ASP A 73 -10.45 3.68 15.36
CA ASP A 73 -10.40 4.44 16.61
C ASP A 73 -10.29 5.95 16.41
N GLY A 74 -9.50 6.43 15.44
CA GLY A 74 -9.36 7.84 15.10
C GLY A 74 -10.65 8.47 14.58
N TYR A 75 -11.47 7.71 13.84
CA TYR A 75 -12.80 8.18 13.43
C TYR A 75 -13.74 8.29 14.63
N ILE A 76 -13.73 7.30 15.54
CA ILE A 76 -14.60 7.33 16.74
C ILE A 76 -14.19 8.50 17.66
N ALA A 77 -12.89 8.77 17.78
CA ALA A 77 -12.37 9.94 18.48
C ALA A 77 -12.86 11.24 17.85
N LEU A 78 -12.72 11.41 16.52
CA LEU A 78 -13.18 12.61 15.82
C LEU A 78 -14.71 12.81 15.91
N MET A 79 -15.47 11.72 15.70
CA MET A 79 -16.93 11.70 15.83
C MET A 79 -17.37 12.12 17.24
N SER A 80 -16.70 11.60 18.27
CA SER A 80 -16.99 11.92 19.68
C SER A 80 -16.57 13.33 20.06
N HIS A 81 -15.47 13.84 19.50
CA HIS A 81 -14.99 15.19 19.74
C HIS A 81 -15.95 16.26 19.20
N LEU A 82 -16.45 16.03 17.98
CA LEU A 82 -17.41 16.92 17.33
C LEU A 82 -18.85 16.70 17.80
N ASP A 83 -19.12 15.59 18.49
CA ASP A 83 -20.44 15.16 18.95
C ASP A 83 -21.47 15.04 17.80
N ILE A 84 -20.99 14.64 16.62
CA ILE A 84 -21.80 14.47 15.41
C ILE A 84 -21.93 12.97 15.12
N PRO A 85 -23.08 12.32 15.41
CA PRO A 85 -23.27 10.92 15.07
C PRO A 85 -23.28 10.74 13.55
N HIS A 86 -22.75 9.60 13.08
CA HIS A 86 -22.68 9.27 11.65
C HIS A 86 -21.93 10.31 10.80
N LEU A 87 -20.99 11.06 11.39
CA LEU A 87 -20.20 12.11 10.72
C LEU A 87 -19.67 11.68 9.35
N ARG A 88 -19.12 10.47 9.22
CA ARG A 88 -18.60 9.95 7.96
C ARG A 88 -19.68 9.77 6.91
N ASP A 89 -20.81 9.18 7.28
CA ASP A 89 -21.88 8.87 6.33
C ASP A 89 -22.57 10.17 5.86
N LEU A 90 -22.73 11.15 6.75
CA LEU A 90 -23.20 12.51 6.43
C LEU A 90 -22.20 13.27 5.53
N SER A 91 -20.92 13.26 5.88
CA SER A 91 -19.85 13.92 5.10
C SER A 91 -19.70 13.31 3.71
N MET A 92 -19.77 11.98 3.60
CA MET A 92 -19.77 11.30 2.30
C MET A 92 -21.00 11.66 1.47
N THR A 93 -22.15 11.91 2.10
CA THR A 93 -23.36 12.38 1.39
C THR A 93 -23.18 13.80 0.85
N ASP A 94 -22.63 14.70 1.66
CA ASP A 94 -22.28 16.05 1.20
C ASP A 94 -21.24 16.04 0.07
N ALA A 95 -20.24 15.17 0.14
CA ALA A 95 -19.26 14.96 -0.92
C ALA A 95 -19.89 14.43 -2.22
N ARG A 96 -20.78 13.43 -2.15
CA ARG A 96 -21.50 12.92 -3.34
C ARG A 96 -22.38 14.00 -3.96
N ARG A 97 -23.11 14.77 -3.14
CA ARG A 97 -23.94 15.89 -3.61
C ARG A 97 -23.11 17.02 -4.22
N PHE A 98 -21.91 17.28 -3.70
CA PHE A 98 -20.98 18.23 -4.29
C PHE A 98 -20.49 17.76 -5.66
N VAL A 99 -20.05 16.50 -5.77
CA VAL A 99 -19.65 15.89 -7.05
C VAL A 99 -20.81 15.87 -8.05
N ALA A 100 -22.02 15.49 -7.60
CA ALA A 100 -23.22 15.49 -8.42
C ALA A 100 -23.57 16.90 -8.91
N ARG A 101 -23.46 17.92 -8.05
CA ARG A 101 -23.65 19.33 -8.45
C ARG A 101 -22.64 19.74 -9.51
N MET A 102 -21.37 19.38 -9.36
CA MET A 102 -20.31 19.73 -10.29
C MET A 102 -20.51 19.06 -11.66
N LEU A 103 -20.88 17.78 -11.67
CA LEU A 103 -21.03 16.98 -12.89
C LEU A 103 -22.38 17.20 -13.60
N PHE A 104 -23.46 17.31 -12.84
CA PHE A 104 -24.84 17.28 -13.35
C PHE A 104 -25.60 18.59 -13.20
N GLY A 105 -25.13 19.52 -12.36
CA GLY A 105 -25.88 20.70 -11.93
C GLY A 105 -26.95 20.36 -10.88
N GLY A 106 -27.67 21.38 -10.40
CA GLY A 106 -28.78 21.22 -9.44
C GLY A 106 -28.52 21.85 -8.07
N ARG A 107 -29.60 22.08 -7.32
CA ARG A 107 -29.54 22.60 -5.94
C ARG A 107 -29.64 21.43 -4.97
N TYR A 108 -28.57 21.23 -4.21
CA TYR A 108 -28.48 20.19 -3.19
C TYR A 108 -28.29 20.84 -1.82
N ARG A 109 -29.08 20.46 -0.83
CA ARG A 109 -28.90 20.91 0.56
C ARG A 109 -27.77 20.10 1.21
N ARG A 110 -26.91 20.76 2.00
CA ARG A 110 -25.89 20.08 2.81
C ARG A 110 -26.55 19.46 4.04
N GLU A 111 -26.12 18.26 4.41
CA GLU A 111 -26.49 17.60 5.67
C GLU A 111 -25.70 18.18 6.84
N LEU A 112 -24.46 18.63 6.62
CA LEU A 112 -23.60 19.26 7.63
C LEU A 112 -23.26 20.71 7.25
N PRO A 113 -24.22 21.65 7.30
CA PRO A 113 -23.96 23.05 6.99
C PRO A 113 -22.98 23.71 7.97
N GLN A 114 -22.95 23.26 9.24
CA GLN A 114 -22.08 23.80 10.28
C GLN A 114 -20.60 23.39 10.14
N VAL A 115 -20.29 22.38 9.32
CA VAL A 115 -18.92 21.89 9.12
C VAL A 115 -18.47 22.19 7.68
N SER A 116 -17.75 23.28 7.48
CA SER A 116 -17.30 23.72 6.14
C SER A 116 -16.46 22.65 5.43
N TRP A 117 -15.56 21.98 6.16
CA TRP A 117 -14.65 20.93 5.66
C TRP A 117 -15.30 19.56 5.45
N ALA A 118 -16.58 19.37 5.78
CA ALA A 118 -17.26 18.07 5.66
C ALA A 118 -17.21 17.49 4.24
N VAL A 119 -17.29 18.33 3.20
CA VAL A 119 -17.16 17.89 1.80
C VAL A 119 -15.77 17.32 1.54
N GLY A 120 -14.70 18.02 1.96
CA GLY A 120 -13.32 17.57 1.78
C GLY A 120 -13.05 16.27 2.54
N PHE A 121 -13.53 16.17 3.79
CA PHE A 121 -13.44 14.94 4.57
C PHE A 121 -14.24 13.79 3.95
N GLY A 122 -15.44 14.05 3.44
CA GLY A 122 -16.25 13.06 2.74
C GLY A 122 -15.58 12.52 1.48
N LEU A 123 -14.92 13.39 0.70
CA LEU A 123 -14.10 12.99 -0.45
C LEU A 123 -12.90 12.15 0.00
N ALA A 124 -12.20 12.56 1.05
CA ALA A 124 -11.11 11.77 1.62
C ALA A 124 -11.58 10.39 2.09
N CYS A 125 -12.75 10.29 2.74
CA CYS A 125 -13.35 9.02 3.16
C CYS A 125 -13.73 8.09 1.99
N MET A 126 -13.98 8.64 0.80
CA MET A 126 -14.22 7.86 -0.41
C MET A 126 -12.92 7.41 -1.09
N LEU A 127 -11.93 8.30 -1.17
CA LEU A 127 -10.67 8.05 -1.86
C LEU A 127 -9.72 7.19 -1.03
N PHE A 128 -9.70 7.36 0.28
CA PHE A 128 -8.73 6.72 1.16
C PHE A 128 -8.80 5.17 1.14
N PRO A 129 -9.98 4.51 1.18
CA PRO A 129 -10.05 3.06 0.99
C PRO A 129 -9.52 2.60 -0.38
N LEU A 130 -9.76 3.37 -1.45
CA LEU A 130 -9.23 3.07 -2.78
C LEU A 130 -7.70 3.19 -2.80
N TYR A 131 -7.16 4.21 -2.13
CA TYR A 131 -5.72 4.38 -1.94
C TYR A 131 -5.11 3.20 -1.18
N LEU A 132 -5.72 2.76 -0.07
CA LEU A 132 -5.24 1.59 0.68
C LEU A 132 -5.22 0.32 -0.18
N VAL A 133 -6.28 0.10 -0.96
CA VAL A 133 -6.34 -1.03 -1.89
C VAL A 133 -5.27 -0.92 -2.98
N ALA A 134 -5.04 0.27 -3.53
CA ALA A 134 -4.01 0.49 -4.54
C ALA A 134 -2.59 0.25 -3.99
N VAL A 135 -2.30 0.73 -2.77
CA VAL A 135 -1.02 0.49 -2.09
C VAL A 135 -0.86 -1.00 -1.77
N ALA A 136 -1.88 -1.65 -1.22
CA ALA A 136 -1.85 -3.08 -0.94
C ALA A 136 -1.63 -3.90 -2.22
N ALA A 137 -2.33 -3.55 -3.30
CA ALA A 137 -2.13 -4.15 -4.62
C ALA A 137 -0.69 -3.93 -5.12
N GLY A 138 -0.15 -2.70 -5.05
CA GLY A 138 1.22 -2.43 -5.49
C GLY A 138 2.29 -3.19 -4.70
N LEU A 139 2.06 -3.42 -3.40
CA LEU A 139 2.96 -4.19 -2.54
C LEU A 139 2.86 -5.70 -2.78
N TRP A 140 1.66 -6.22 -3.07
CA TRP A 140 1.40 -7.66 -3.09
C TRP A 140 1.43 -8.24 -4.51
N LEU A 141 1.09 -7.44 -5.53
CA LEU A 141 0.99 -7.89 -6.91
C LEU A 141 2.27 -8.57 -7.43
N PRO A 142 3.49 -8.07 -7.16
CA PRO A 142 4.71 -8.76 -7.57
C PRO A 142 4.87 -10.13 -6.89
N MET A 143 4.55 -10.21 -5.59
CA MET A 143 4.62 -11.47 -4.83
C MET A 143 3.60 -12.49 -5.33
N VAL A 144 2.40 -12.01 -5.67
CA VAL A 144 1.29 -12.84 -6.13
C VAL A 144 1.54 -13.34 -7.56
N GLN A 145 2.07 -12.51 -8.46
CA GLN A 145 2.44 -12.93 -9.82
C GLN A 145 3.48 -14.05 -9.83
N GLY A 146 4.41 -14.06 -8.87
CA GLY A 146 5.39 -15.14 -8.70
C GLY A 146 4.81 -16.52 -8.36
N THR A 147 3.50 -16.62 -8.05
CA THR A 147 2.84 -17.90 -7.71
C THR A 147 2.13 -18.56 -8.91
N GLY A 148 2.15 -17.93 -10.09
CA GLY A 148 1.54 -18.46 -11.31
C GLY A 148 0.02 -18.32 -11.35
N VAL A 149 -0.69 -19.37 -11.77
CA VAL A 149 -2.14 -19.33 -12.06
C VAL A 149 -2.99 -18.99 -10.82
N THR A 150 -2.59 -19.47 -9.64
CA THR A 150 -3.27 -19.17 -8.37
C THR A 150 -3.20 -17.68 -8.04
N GLY A 151 -2.04 -17.06 -8.29
CA GLY A 151 -1.88 -15.62 -8.13
C GLY A 151 -2.75 -14.81 -9.08
N ALA A 152 -2.80 -15.21 -10.35
CA ALA A 152 -3.68 -14.58 -11.33
C ALA A 152 -5.17 -14.64 -10.92
N ALA A 153 -5.63 -15.77 -10.36
CA ALA A 153 -6.99 -15.91 -9.86
C ALA A 153 -7.30 -14.97 -8.68
N VAL A 154 -6.36 -14.81 -7.73
CA VAL A 154 -6.50 -13.88 -6.60
C VAL A 154 -6.56 -12.42 -7.08
N VAL A 155 -5.71 -12.05 -8.05
CA VAL A 155 -5.72 -10.71 -8.64
C VAL A 155 -7.04 -10.42 -9.34
N LEU A 156 -7.55 -11.37 -10.14
CA LEU A 156 -8.84 -11.25 -10.81
C LEU A 156 -10.00 -11.11 -9.82
N ALA A 157 -10.01 -11.92 -8.76
CA ALA A 157 -11.02 -11.83 -7.71
C ALA A 157 -10.98 -10.48 -6.98
N GLY A 158 -9.77 -9.99 -6.65
CA GLY A 158 -9.58 -8.67 -6.05
C GLY A 158 -10.04 -7.53 -6.96
N ALA A 159 -9.68 -7.58 -8.24
CA ALA A 159 -10.11 -6.61 -9.24
C ALA A 159 -11.64 -6.60 -9.41
N ALA A 160 -12.27 -7.79 -9.46
CA ALA A 160 -13.72 -7.93 -9.53
C ALA A 160 -14.42 -7.35 -8.28
N TYR A 161 -13.86 -7.57 -7.09
CA TYR A 161 -14.39 -7.00 -5.85
C TYR A 161 -14.30 -5.47 -5.80
N VAL A 162 -13.18 -4.90 -6.26
CA VAL A 162 -13.03 -3.44 -6.40
C VAL A 162 -14.04 -2.89 -7.40
N LEU A 163 -14.22 -3.55 -8.55
CA LEU A 163 -15.21 -3.16 -9.55
C LEU A 163 -16.64 -3.21 -9.00
N TYR A 164 -16.95 -4.23 -8.18
CA TYR A 164 -18.22 -4.32 -7.45
C TYR A 164 -18.40 -3.14 -6.47
N LEU A 165 -17.37 -2.79 -5.70
CA LEU A 165 -17.42 -1.62 -4.81
C LEU A 165 -17.61 -0.30 -5.58
N MET A 166 -16.92 -0.14 -6.72
CA MET A 166 -17.06 1.06 -7.55
C MET A 166 -18.45 1.16 -8.21
N SER A 167 -19.00 0.05 -8.69
CA SER A 167 -20.34 0.02 -9.29
C SER A 167 -21.44 0.33 -8.28
N THR A 168 -21.35 -0.19 -7.05
CA THR A 168 -22.29 0.16 -5.97
C THR A 168 -22.21 1.64 -5.57
N GLY A 169 -21.01 2.23 -5.54
CA GLY A 169 -20.81 3.67 -5.31
C GLY A 169 -21.41 4.53 -6.42
N THR A 170 -21.19 4.15 -7.68
CA THR A 170 -21.74 4.82 -8.87
C THR A 170 -23.28 4.78 -8.86
N GLY A 171 -23.87 3.64 -8.49
CA GLY A 171 -25.33 3.51 -8.35
C GLY A 171 -25.94 4.48 -7.34
N ARG A 172 -25.26 4.77 -6.23
CA ARG A 172 -25.69 5.78 -5.25
C ARG A 172 -25.59 7.20 -5.81
N LEU A 173 -24.51 7.50 -6.54
CA LEU A 173 -24.33 8.79 -7.21
C LEU A 173 -25.42 9.04 -8.26
N VAL A 174 -25.78 8.01 -9.05
CA VAL A 174 -26.85 8.09 -10.05
C VAL A 174 -28.22 8.31 -9.40
N LYS A 175 -28.50 7.63 -8.28
CA LYS A 175 -29.75 7.85 -7.53
C LYS A 175 -29.84 9.28 -6.99
N GLU A 176 -28.76 9.82 -6.41
CA GLU A 176 -28.71 11.21 -5.93
C GLU A 176 -28.78 12.23 -7.09
N ALA A 177 -28.17 11.94 -8.24
CA ALA A 177 -28.27 12.77 -9.44
C ALA A 177 -29.72 12.82 -9.97
N ARG A 178 -30.41 11.67 -10.03
CA ARG A 178 -31.83 11.60 -10.42
C ARG A 178 -32.73 12.35 -9.43
N ALA A 179 -32.49 12.21 -8.13
CA ALA A 179 -33.24 12.91 -7.09
C ALA A 179 -33.05 14.45 -7.16
N GLY A 180 -31.89 14.91 -7.64
CA GLY A 180 -31.59 16.32 -7.88
C GLY A 180 -32.07 16.89 -9.22
N GLY A 181 -32.82 16.12 -10.02
CA GLY A 181 -33.39 16.57 -11.30
C GLY A 181 -32.44 16.51 -12.50
N ALA A 182 -31.34 15.75 -12.42
CA ALA A 182 -30.41 15.61 -13.53
C ALA A 182 -31.04 14.84 -14.71
N ARG A 183 -30.93 15.40 -15.93
CA ARG A 183 -31.40 14.75 -17.16
C ARG A 183 -30.62 13.47 -17.43
N LEU A 184 -31.33 12.38 -17.76
CA LEU A 184 -30.77 11.04 -17.97
C LEU A 184 -29.58 11.02 -18.96
N ARG A 185 -29.63 11.86 -20.01
CA ARG A 185 -28.57 12.01 -21.02
C ARG A 185 -27.24 12.50 -20.44
N ARG A 186 -27.27 13.38 -19.43
CA ARG A 186 -26.06 13.91 -18.79
C ARG A 186 -25.42 12.86 -17.87
N ILE A 187 -26.25 12.06 -17.20
CA ILE A 187 -25.82 10.90 -16.39
C ILE A 187 -25.12 9.86 -17.27
N SER A 188 -25.75 9.47 -18.38
CA SER A 188 -25.15 8.53 -19.34
C SER A 188 -23.89 9.10 -19.99
N GLY A 189 -23.86 10.40 -20.30
CA GLY A 189 -22.68 11.06 -20.87
C GLY A 189 -21.48 11.06 -19.94
N VAL A 190 -21.66 11.42 -18.66
CA VAL A 190 -20.59 11.40 -17.65
C VAL A 190 -20.16 9.96 -17.34
N GLY A 191 -21.11 9.02 -17.27
CA GLY A 191 -20.79 7.60 -17.09
C GLY A 191 -19.94 7.05 -18.23
N LEU A 192 -20.27 7.38 -19.48
CA LEU A 192 -19.49 7.00 -20.66
C LEU A 192 -18.10 7.64 -20.65
N LEU A 193 -18.00 8.92 -20.31
CA LEU A 193 -16.71 9.64 -20.21
C LEU A 193 -15.81 9.03 -19.13
N ALA A 194 -16.36 8.68 -17.98
CA ALA A 194 -15.62 8.00 -16.91
C ALA A 194 -15.15 6.60 -17.35
N ALA A 195 -16.00 5.83 -18.02
CA ALA A 195 -15.64 4.52 -18.55
C ALA A 195 -14.53 4.63 -19.63
N LEU A 196 -14.62 5.62 -20.52
CA LEU A 196 -13.60 5.91 -21.52
C LEU A 196 -12.28 6.36 -20.87
N ALA A 197 -12.33 7.18 -19.82
CA ALA A 197 -11.13 7.60 -19.10
C ALA A 197 -10.45 6.40 -18.40
N VAL A 198 -11.22 5.53 -17.75
CA VAL A 198 -10.68 4.30 -17.15
C VAL A 198 -10.11 3.38 -18.22
N GLY A 199 -10.82 3.18 -19.34
CA GLY A 199 -10.33 2.40 -20.47
C GLY A 199 -9.02 2.95 -21.02
N ALA A 200 -8.94 4.27 -21.22
CA ALA A 200 -7.73 4.95 -21.65
C ALA A 200 -6.58 4.75 -20.66
N VAL A 201 -6.81 4.92 -19.35
CA VAL A 201 -5.79 4.67 -18.33
C VAL A 201 -5.29 3.23 -18.39
N LEU A 202 -6.18 2.25 -18.51
CA LEU A 202 -5.80 0.84 -18.60
C LEU A 202 -5.04 0.49 -19.90
N THR A 203 -5.32 1.17 -21.01
CA THR A 203 -4.60 0.95 -22.28
C THR A 203 -3.29 1.72 -22.40
N PHE A 204 -3.21 2.92 -21.82
CA PHE A 204 -2.06 3.81 -21.98
C PHE A 204 -1.06 3.71 -20.82
N VAL A 205 -1.50 3.35 -19.61
CA VAL A 205 -0.59 3.08 -18.49
C VAL A 205 -0.06 1.65 -18.62
N ARG A 206 1.02 1.50 -19.39
CA ARG A 206 1.82 0.27 -19.36
C ARG A 206 2.50 0.21 -17.99
N VAL A 207 2.02 -0.67 -17.12
CA VAL A 207 2.74 -1.02 -15.89
C VAL A 207 4.04 -1.68 -16.34
N PRO A 208 5.23 -1.10 -16.05
CA PRO A 208 6.49 -1.70 -16.43
C PRO A 208 6.62 -3.04 -15.71
N TYR A 209 6.70 -4.12 -16.49
CA TYR A 209 7.01 -5.44 -15.98
C TYR A 209 8.51 -5.49 -15.69
N THR A 210 8.88 -5.37 -14.41
CA THR A 210 10.27 -5.46 -13.97
C THR A 210 10.54 -6.86 -13.43
N VAL A 211 11.44 -7.60 -14.08
CA VAL A 211 11.89 -8.91 -13.61
C VAL A 211 12.98 -8.68 -12.55
N ASP A 212 12.68 -9.00 -11.29
CA ASP A 212 13.67 -8.96 -10.21
C ASP A 212 14.48 -10.27 -10.21
N GLY A 213 15.81 -10.15 -10.33
CA GLY A 213 16.76 -11.26 -10.30
C GLY A 213 17.87 -11.04 -9.27
N GLY A 214 18.54 -12.12 -8.87
CA GLY A 214 19.78 -12.06 -8.10
C GLY A 214 20.97 -11.75 -9.00
N TYR A 215 22.08 -11.28 -8.44
CA TYR A 215 23.34 -11.21 -9.17
C TYR A 215 24.49 -11.66 -8.29
N VAL A 216 25.45 -12.35 -8.89
CA VAL A 216 26.66 -12.82 -8.22
C VAL A 216 27.85 -12.16 -8.89
N ARG A 217 28.74 -11.59 -8.08
CA ARG A 217 29.99 -11.01 -8.56
C ARG A 217 31.12 -12.01 -8.27
N ASP A 218 31.68 -12.57 -9.34
CA ASP A 218 32.82 -13.49 -9.30
C ASP A 218 34.08 -12.79 -9.85
N LEU A 219 35.24 -13.44 -9.77
CA LEU A 219 36.51 -12.91 -10.30
C LEU A 219 36.48 -12.69 -11.83
N ASP A 220 35.62 -13.43 -12.54
CA ASP A 220 35.44 -13.35 -14.00
C ASP A 220 34.39 -12.30 -14.45
N GLY A 221 33.71 -11.64 -13.52
CA GLY A 221 32.69 -10.62 -13.81
C GLY A 221 31.40 -10.76 -13.00
N THR A 222 30.42 -9.90 -13.32
CA THR A 222 29.09 -9.91 -12.70
C THR A 222 28.16 -10.79 -13.53
N ARG A 223 27.61 -11.86 -12.94
CA ARG A 223 26.65 -12.75 -13.58
C ARG A 223 25.26 -12.50 -13.00
N LEU A 224 24.27 -12.30 -13.88
CA LEU A 224 22.86 -12.23 -13.50
C LEU A 224 22.36 -13.66 -13.24
N VAL A 225 21.69 -13.85 -12.11
CA VAL A 225 21.11 -15.14 -11.71
C VAL A 225 19.61 -14.96 -11.55
N LEU A 226 18.86 -15.64 -12.39
CA LEU A 226 17.41 -15.62 -12.38
C LEU A 226 16.90 -16.93 -11.75
N SER A 227 15.81 -16.83 -11.01
CA SER A 227 15.10 -18.01 -10.51
C SER A 227 14.55 -18.81 -11.69
N GLU A 228 14.42 -20.14 -11.57
CA GLU A 228 13.78 -20.99 -12.59
C GLU A 228 12.31 -20.60 -12.88
N VAL A 229 11.72 -19.78 -12.01
CA VAL A 229 10.34 -19.24 -12.15
C VAL A 229 10.33 -17.89 -12.87
N ALA A 230 11.49 -17.25 -13.09
CA ALA A 230 11.57 -15.96 -13.76
C ALA A 230 11.32 -16.14 -15.27
N ASP A 231 10.58 -15.19 -15.84
CA ASP A 231 10.26 -15.18 -17.27
C ASP A 231 11.52 -14.83 -18.08
N LEU A 232 12.20 -15.86 -18.59
CA LEU A 232 13.42 -15.73 -19.39
C LEU A 232 13.15 -15.08 -20.74
N ASP A 233 11.91 -15.13 -21.24
CA ASP A 233 11.50 -14.56 -22.53
C ASP A 233 11.29 -13.04 -22.43
N ALA A 234 11.20 -12.48 -21.22
CA ALA A 234 11.07 -11.05 -20.98
C ALA A 234 12.43 -10.30 -20.98
N ILE A 235 13.54 -11.00 -21.20
CA ILE A 235 14.89 -10.46 -21.09
C ILE A 235 15.52 -10.36 -22.48
N GLU A 236 15.69 -9.13 -22.96
CA GLU A 236 16.33 -8.83 -24.23
C GLU A 236 17.83 -8.58 -24.05
N ASP A 237 18.65 -9.04 -25.00
CA ASP A 237 20.06 -8.71 -25.08
C ASP A 237 20.23 -7.18 -25.21
N GLY A 238 21.10 -6.57 -24.39
CA GLY A 238 21.26 -5.13 -24.32
C GLY A 238 20.32 -4.39 -23.36
N ALA A 239 19.47 -5.09 -22.60
CA ALA A 239 18.63 -4.46 -21.58
C ALA A 239 19.47 -3.85 -20.43
N GLU A 240 19.13 -2.62 -20.03
CA GLU A 240 19.75 -1.96 -18.89
C GLU A 240 19.13 -2.48 -17.57
N VAL A 241 19.98 -2.97 -16.67
CA VAL A 241 19.59 -3.49 -15.37
C VAL A 241 20.17 -2.63 -14.26
N THR A 242 19.34 -2.23 -13.31
CA THR A 242 19.82 -1.55 -12.09
C THR A 242 20.22 -2.58 -11.04
N LEU A 243 21.47 -2.53 -10.60
CA LEU A 243 22.01 -3.38 -9.55
C LEU A 243 21.69 -2.78 -8.19
N ARG A 244 20.99 -3.54 -7.35
CA ARG A 244 20.59 -3.12 -6.00
C ARG A 244 21.08 -4.11 -4.96
N ARG A 245 21.67 -3.60 -3.88
CA ARG A 245 21.99 -4.41 -2.71
C ARG A 245 20.81 -4.37 -1.73
N GLY A 246 20.19 -5.52 -1.52
CA GLY A 246 19.13 -5.69 -0.53
C GLY A 246 19.68 -5.96 0.86
N GLY A 247 19.37 -5.10 1.82
CA GLY A 247 19.34 -5.41 3.25
C GLY A 247 17.93 -5.76 3.69
N LEU A 248 17.77 -6.24 4.93
CA LEU A 248 16.46 -6.63 5.48
C LEU A 248 15.50 -5.44 5.65
N VAL A 249 16.05 -4.22 5.76
CA VAL A 249 15.29 -2.97 5.95
C VAL A 249 15.58 -1.93 4.86
N THR A 250 16.80 -1.91 4.30
CA THR A 250 17.23 -0.88 3.34
C THR A 250 17.66 -1.50 2.02
N ARG A 251 17.32 -0.86 0.90
CA ARG A 251 17.86 -1.17 -0.44
C ARG A 251 18.76 -0.02 -0.87
N THR A 252 19.99 -0.31 -1.28
CA THR A 252 20.90 0.71 -1.83
C THR A 252 21.24 0.40 -3.28
N ASP A 253 21.03 1.37 -4.16
CA ASP A 253 21.45 1.28 -5.56
C ASP A 253 22.98 1.21 -5.61
N THR A 254 23.51 0.15 -6.22
CA THR A 254 24.94 -0.17 -6.26
C THR A 254 25.54 0.09 -7.65
N GLY A 255 24.71 0.22 -8.69
CA GLY A 255 25.12 0.64 -10.03
C GLY A 255 24.08 0.28 -11.10
N SER A 256 24.42 0.50 -12.38
CA SER A 256 23.72 -0.06 -13.54
C SER A 256 24.65 -0.98 -14.32
N ALA A 257 24.08 -1.98 -14.99
CA ALA A 257 24.79 -2.88 -15.91
C ALA A 257 23.92 -3.12 -17.14
N VAL A 258 24.54 -3.62 -18.21
CA VAL A 258 23.84 -4.00 -19.45
C VAL A 258 24.00 -5.50 -19.63
N ILE A 259 22.91 -6.18 -20.01
CA ILE A 259 22.95 -7.62 -20.30
C ILE A 259 23.74 -7.84 -21.57
N GLY A 260 24.84 -8.60 -21.48
CA GLY A 260 25.69 -8.92 -22.63
C GLY A 260 25.19 -10.14 -23.40
N ASP A 261 25.57 -10.21 -24.68
CA ASP A 261 25.20 -11.28 -25.63
C ASP A 261 25.70 -12.66 -25.18
N GLY A 262 24.92 -13.34 -24.35
CA GLY A 262 25.29 -14.62 -23.76
C GLY A 262 24.07 -15.51 -23.56
N ARG A 263 24.07 -16.70 -24.17
CA ARG A 263 22.99 -17.68 -23.98
C ARG A 263 22.85 -18.05 -22.50
N ALA A 264 21.64 -17.93 -21.97
CA ALA A 264 21.29 -18.38 -20.63
C ALA A 264 21.69 -19.86 -20.44
N ARG A 265 22.50 -20.13 -19.41
CA ARG A 265 22.89 -21.49 -19.01
C ARG A 265 22.37 -21.77 -17.61
N ARG A 266 21.81 -22.97 -17.40
CA ARG A 266 21.47 -23.42 -16.05
C ARG A 266 22.76 -23.53 -15.24
N THR A 267 22.81 -22.81 -14.13
CA THR A 267 23.90 -22.85 -13.16
C THR A 267 23.32 -22.89 -11.77
N THR A 268 24.05 -23.49 -10.83
CA THR A 268 23.77 -23.32 -9.41
C THR A 268 24.28 -21.95 -8.97
N ALA A 269 23.53 -21.29 -8.10
CA ALA A 269 23.90 -19.99 -7.54
C ALA A 269 23.71 -20.00 -6.01
N PRO A 270 24.53 -19.24 -5.28
CA PRO A 270 24.38 -19.10 -3.84
C PRO A 270 23.01 -18.52 -3.47
N LEU A 271 22.44 -19.00 -2.37
CA LEU A 271 21.12 -18.56 -1.88
C LEU A 271 21.16 -17.08 -1.49
N SER A 272 22.34 -16.59 -1.10
CA SER A 272 22.62 -15.18 -0.80
C SER A 272 22.37 -14.22 -1.97
N ALA A 273 22.24 -14.72 -3.20
CA ALA A 273 21.86 -13.92 -4.37
C ALA A 273 20.37 -13.54 -4.39
N PHE A 274 19.51 -14.30 -3.70
CA PHE A 274 18.05 -14.11 -3.71
C PHE A 274 17.49 -13.68 -2.36
N VAL A 275 18.17 -14.03 -1.27
CA VAL A 275 17.75 -13.74 0.10
C VAL A 275 18.92 -13.12 0.86
N PRO A 276 18.73 -12.04 1.65
CA PRO A 276 19.80 -11.40 2.41
C PRO A 276 20.22 -12.26 3.61
N VAL A 277 20.86 -13.39 3.34
CA VAL A 277 21.44 -14.30 4.35
C VAL A 277 22.95 -14.24 4.20
N ALA A 278 23.65 -14.03 5.32
CA ALA A 278 25.09 -14.22 5.36
C ALA A 278 25.39 -15.72 5.25
N GLU A 279 25.79 -16.19 4.08
CA GLU A 279 26.32 -17.55 3.93
C GLU A 279 27.65 -17.64 4.71
N GLY A 280 27.68 -18.57 5.66
CA GLY A 280 28.84 -18.81 6.50
C GLY A 280 30.03 -19.34 5.70
N ARG A 281 31.21 -18.74 5.98
CA ARG A 281 32.58 -19.07 5.53
C ARG A 281 33.03 -18.50 4.18
N THR A 282 33.48 -17.25 4.21
CA THR A 282 34.72 -16.87 3.52
C THR A 282 35.84 -16.86 4.55
N SER A 283 36.70 -17.88 4.53
CA SER A 283 37.96 -17.90 5.27
C SER A 283 38.79 -16.67 4.90
N ARG A 284 39.18 -15.87 5.90
CA ARG A 284 40.18 -14.81 5.72
C ARG A 284 41.50 -15.48 5.32
N CYS A 285 41.87 -15.43 4.04
CA CYS A 285 43.24 -15.73 3.65
C CYS A 285 44.14 -14.56 4.08
N PRO A 286 45.24 -14.79 4.80
CA PRO A 286 46.23 -13.74 5.05
C PRO A 286 46.89 -13.36 3.72
N ARG A 287 46.82 -12.08 3.35
CA ARG A 287 47.61 -11.50 2.26
C ARG A 287 49.07 -11.48 2.70
N TRP A 288 49.92 -12.25 2.02
CA TRP A 288 51.35 -12.01 2.04
C TRP A 288 51.64 -10.85 1.10
N ALA A 289 52.11 -9.73 1.66
CA ALA A 289 52.71 -8.65 0.87
C ALA A 289 54.07 -9.14 0.35
N SER A 290 54.24 -9.21 -0.96
CA SER A 290 55.56 -9.15 -1.58
C SER A 290 55.81 -7.71 -2.02
N ARG A 291 57.05 -7.25 -1.81
CA ARG A 291 57.54 -5.92 -2.20
C ARG A 291 57.58 -5.77 -3.72
#